data_AF-A0A8H7BXF1-F1
#
_entry.id   AF-A0A8H7BXF1-F1
#
_cell.length_a   1.000
_cell.length_b   1.000
_cell.length_c   1.000
_cell.angle_alpha   90.00
_cell.angle_beta   90.00
_cell.angle_gamma   90.00
#
_symmetry.space_group_name_H-M   'P 1'
#
loop_
_entity.id
_entity.type
_entity.pdbx_description
1 polymer ?
#
loop_
_entity_poly.entity_id
_entity_poly.type
_entity_poly.pdbx_seq_one_letter_code
_entity_poly.pdbx_strand_id
1 'polypeptide(L)'
;MKFFASAFAIATLSALANAATLPEIKATNSVTSCGSASDLLTIDSIQYSPNPPVPGQEFTVDFKGSLSGPIPDGTTAALTIALGGVDLINQTLDFCSKLAPQLGQTCPVAAGPVNLHKSLQFPSGLRK
;
A
#
# COMPACT_ATOMS: atom_id res chain seq x y z
N MET A 1 -11.16 -78.34 11.31
CA MET A 1 -11.57 -76.93 11.36
C MET A 1 -10.39 -76.06 10.97
N LYS A 2 -10.40 -75.46 9.78
CA LYS A 2 -9.43 -74.43 9.35
C LYS A 2 -10.27 -73.22 8.95
N PHE A 3 -10.17 -72.15 9.74
CA PHE A 3 -10.91 -70.91 9.54
C PHE A 3 -10.28 -70.09 8.41
N PHE A 4 -11.13 -69.66 7.47
CA PHE A 4 -10.86 -68.63 6.49
C PHE A 4 -10.72 -67.26 7.19
N ALA A 5 -9.75 -66.44 6.78
CA ALA A 5 -9.86 -64.99 6.86
C ALA A 5 -8.89 -64.35 5.87
N SER A 6 -9.42 -63.96 4.70
CA SER A 6 -8.80 -63.05 3.75
C SER A 6 -8.90 -61.63 4.30
N ALA A 7 -7.77 -60.95 4.44
CA ALA A 7 -7.74 -59.52 4.75
C ALA A 7 -7.31 -58.77 3.48
N PHE A 8 -8.28 -58.11 2.86
CA PHE A 8 -8.06 -57.13 1.79
C PHE A 8 -7.36 -55.90 2.38
N ALA A 9 -6.14 -55.64 1.94
CA ALA A 9 -5.46 -54.37 2.22
C ALA A 9 -6.06 -53.29 1.31
N ILE A 10 -6.83 -52.37 1.90
CA ILE A 10 -7.39 -51.21 1.19
C ILE A 10 -6.27 -50.19 0.99
N ALA A 11 -5.88 -49.97 -0.26
CA ALA A 11 -4.93 -48.92 -0.63
C ALA A 11 -5.58 -47.54 -0.42
N THR A 12 -5.08 -46.78 0.56
CA THR A 12 -5.52 -45.40 0.78
C THR A 12 -4.88 -44.49 -0.26
N LEU A 13 -5.70 -43.98 -1.17
CA LEU A 13 -5.31 -42.97 -2.14
C LEU A 13 -5.19 -41.61 -1.40
N SER A 14 -4.02 -41.28 -0.88
CA SER A 14 -3.75 -39.95 -0.35
C SER A 14 -3.67 -38.97 -1.52
N ALA A 15 -4.70 -38.13 -1.68
CA ALA A 15 -4.70 -37.05 -2.64
C ALA A 15 -3.58 -36.06 -2.32
N LEU A 16 -2.64 -35.88 -3.27
CA LEU A 16 -1.63 -34.84 -3.21
C LEU A 16 -2.32 -33.49 -3.49
N ALA A 17 -2.66 -32.76 -2.44
CA ALA A 17 -3.07 -31.38 -2.55
C ALA A 17 -1.82 -30.54 -2.89
N ASN A 18 -1.60 -30.27 -4.18
CA ASN A 18 -0.65 -29.24 -4.60
C ASN A 18 -1.24 -27.87 -4.25
N ALA A 19 -0.95 -27.38 -3.04
CA ALA A 19 -1.12 -25.99 -2.72
C ALA A 19 -0.13 -25.18 -3.58
N ALA A 20 -0.62 -24.58 -4.65
CA ALA A 20 0.12 -23.60 -5.41
C ALA A 20 0.38 -22.40 -4.48
N THR A 21 1.59 -22.35 -3.91
CA THR A 21 2.05 -21.22 -3.12
C THR A 21 2.22 -20.02 -4.05
N LEU A 22 1.35 -19.01 -3.91
CA LEU A 22 1.61 -17.70 -4.50
C LEU A 22 2.94 -17.19 -3.94
N PRO A 23 3.80 -16.55 -4.76
CA PRO A 23 4.99 -15.90 -4.25
C PRO A 23 4.56 -14.90 -3.17
N GLU A 24 5.07 -15.10 -1.96
CA GLU A 24 4.94 -14.13 -0.87
C GLU A 24 5.54 -12.82 -1.37
N ILE A 25 4.69 -11.82 -1.64
CA ILE A 25 5.14 -10.45 -1.83
C ILE A 25 5.66 -10.04 -0.46
N LYS A 26 6.94 -10.33 -0.18
CA LYS A 26 7.65 -9.71 0.93
C LYS A 26 7.58 -8.22 0.66
N ALA A 27 6.71 -7.52 1.38
CA ALA A 27 6.67 -6.07 1.33
C ALA A 27 8.07 -5.59 1.72
N THR A 28 8.85 -5.17 0.72
CA THR A 28 10.08 -4.46 0.96
C THR A 28 9.66 -3.10 1.51
N ASN A 29 9.92 -2.92 2.80
CA ASN A 29 9.59 -1.74 3.60
C ASN A 29 10.38 -0.51 3.13
N SER A 30 10.13 -0.03 1.92
CA SER A 30 10.90 1.07 1.35
C SER A 30 9.96 2.05 0.68
N VAL A 31 9.46 3.00 1.47
CA VAL A 31 9.10 4.29 0.90
C VAL A 31 10.42 4.98 0.60
N THR A 32 10.70 5.17 -0.69
CA THR A 32 11.93 5.81 -1.16
C THR A 32 11.54 7.11 -1.85
N SER A 33 12.18 8.22 -1.45
CA SER A 33 12.02 9.47 -2.17
C SER A 33 12.72 9.36 -3.53
N CYS A 34 11.97 9.62 -4.60
CA CYS A 34 12.49 9.80 -5.95
C CYS A 34 12.74 11.27 -6.32
N GLY A 35 12.56 12.18 -5.35
CA GLY A 35 12.74 13.62 -5.53
C GLY A 35 14.19 14.07 -5.51
N SER A 36 14.38 15.37 -5.65
CA SER A 36 15.67 16.07 -5.68
C SER A 36 15.80 17.08 -4.53
N ALA A 37 17.03 17.51 -4.22
CA ALA A 37 17.26 18.55 -3.21
C ALA A 37 16.73 19.93 -3.61
N SER A 38 16.41 20.14 -4.89
CA SER A 38 15.76 21.37 -5.38
C SER A 38 14.23 21.34 -5.28
N ASP A 39 13.63 20.23 -4.85
CA ASP A 39 12.19 20.11 -4.74
C ASP A 39 11.68 20.94 -3.54
N LEU A 40 10.44 21.44 -3.66
CA LEU A 40 9.82 22.27 -2.62
C LEU A 40 9.60 21.52 -1.29
N LEU A 41 9.34 20.22 -1.36
CA LEU A 41 9.09 19.37 -0.20
C LEU A 41 10.32 18.54 0.14
N THR A 42 10.85 18.72 1.33
CA THR A 42 11.83 17.81 1.93
C THR A 42 11.09 16.80 2.80
N ILE A 43 11.33 15.51 2.56
CA ILE A 43 10.71 14.41 3.31
C ILE A 43 11.68 13.95 4.40
N ASP A 44 11.25 14.05 5.66
CA ASP A 44 12.04 13.61 6.80
C ASP A 44 11.74 12.15 7.15
N SER A 45 10.46 11.77 7.15
CA SER A 45 10.05 10.38 7.42
C SER A 45 8.67 10.07 6.89
N ILE A 46 8.49 8.84 6.38
CA ILE A 46 7.19 8.26 6.04
C ILE A 46 7.10 6.90 6.70
N GLN A 47 6.12 6.73 7.59
CA GLN A 47 5.84 5.49 8.28
C GLN A 47 4.37 5.12 8.07
N TYR A 48 4.07 3.83 8.02
CA TYR A 48 2.69 3.37 7.98
C TYR A 48 2.52 2.08 8.76
N SER A 49 1.33 1.85 9.29
CA SER A 49 1.01 0.70 10.14
C SER A 49 -0.46 0.28 9.95
N PRO A 50 -0.77 -1.02 9.83
CA PRO A 50 0.16 -2.14 9.81
C PRO A 50 1.01 -2.16 8.52
N ASN A 51 2.23 -2.68 8.63
CA ASN A 51 3.14 -2.87 7.50
C ASN A 51 3.58 -4.34 7.45
N PRO A 52 3.20 -5.13 6.42
CA PRO A 52 2.45 -4.75 5.22
C PRO A 52 1.00 -4.32 5.53
N PRO A 53 0.38 -3.47 4.68
CA PRO A 53 -1.04 -3.14 4.84
C PRO A 53 -1.90 -4.39 4.72
N VAL A 54 -2.89 -4.53 5.60
CA VAL A 54 -3.78 -5.71 5.62
C VAL A 54 -5.07 -5.41 4.85
N PRO A 55 -5.42 -6.21 3.82
CA PRO A 55 -6.68 -6.08 3.09
C PRO A 55 -7.90 -5.93 4.00
N GLY A 56 -8.70 -4.88 3.76
CA GLY A 56 -9.93 -4.62 4.49
C GLY A 56 -9.75 -4.08 5.90
N GLN A 57 -8.51 -3.86 6.34
CA GLN A 57 -8.22 -3.20 7.61
C GLN A 57 -7.88 -1.73 7.40
N GLU A 58 -8.11 -0.95 8.44
CA GLU A 58 -7.59 0.41 8.50
C GLU A 58 -6.07 0.38 8.60
N PHE A 59 -5.41 1.29 7.90
CA PHE A 59 -3.99 1.55 8.06
C PHE A 59 -3.78 3.04 8.31
N THR A 60 -2.74 3.34 9.07
CA THR A 60 -2.35 4.70 9.45
C THR A 60 -1.06 5.08 8.76
N VAL A 61 -0.98 6.32 8.30
CA VAL A 61 0.20 6.93 7.69
C VAL A 61 0.66 8.09 8.56
N ASP A 62 1.94 8.07 8.90
CA ASP A 62 2.67 9.12 9.60
C ASP A 62 3.72 9.72 8.66
N PHE A 63 3.50 10.96 8.26
CA PHE A 63 4.41 11.72 7.40
C PHE A 63 4.99 12.91 8.16
N LYS A 64 6.29 13.13 8.00
CA LYS A 64 6.99 14.33 8.45
C LYS A 64 7.86 14.87 7.32
N GLY A 65 7.82 16.18 7.14
CA GLY A 65 8.64 16.88 6.18
C GLY A 65 8.57 18.39 6.36
N SER A 66 9.13 19.13 5.41
CA SER A 66 9.09 20.59 5.39
C SER A 66 8.99 21.15 3.98
N LEU A 67 8.23 22.23 3.84
CA LEU A 67 8.09 23.01 2.61
C LEU A 67 9.02 24.22 2.64
N SER A 68 9.90 24.35 1.65
CA SER A 68 10.79 25.50 1.50
C SER A 68 10.09 26.76 0.97
N GLY A 69 8.89 26.60 0.40
CA GLY A 69 8.06 27.67 -0.14
C GLY A 69 6.57 27.29 -0.12
N PRO A 70 5.66 28.23 -0.42
CA PRO A 70 4.23 27.95 -0.41
C PRO A 70 3.81 27.05 -1.58
N ILE A 71 2.80 26.21 -1.37
CA ILE A 71 2.12 25.48 -2.45
C ILE A 71 0.97 26.37 -2.97
N PRO A 72 1.03 26.84 -4.22
CA PRO A 72 0.00 27.71 -4.78
C PRO A 72 -1.26 26.95 -5.21
N ASP A 73 -2.35 27.69 -5.42
CA ASP A 73 -3.56 27.18 -6.06
C ASP A 73 -3.28 26.63 -7.46
N GLY A 74 -4.03 25.60 -7.85
CA GLY A 74 -3.86 24.91 -9.13
C GLY A 74 -2.67 23.95 -9.18
N THR A 75 -1.97 23.74 -8.06
CA THR A 75 -0.96 22.67 -7.96
C THR A 75 -1.60 21.32 -8.21
N THR A 76 -0.96 20.47 -9.01
CA THR A 76 -1.43 19.12 -9.33
C THR A 76 -0.51 18.05 -8.77
N ALA A 77 -1.09 16.89 -8.47
CA ALA A 77 -0.39 15.69 -8.02
C ALA A 77 -0.61 14.56 -9.04
N ALA A 78 0.47 13.88 -9.43
CA ALA A 78 0.41 12.69 -10.27
C ALA A 78 0.46 11.44 -9.39
N LEU A 79 -0.50 10.54 -9.55
CA LEU A 79 -0.61 9.28 -8.83
C LEU A 79 -0.52 8.11 -9.81
N THR A 80 0.50 7.27 -9.62
CA THR A 80 0.67 6.04 -10.37
C THR A 80 0.73 4.84 -9.42
N ILE A 81 -0.08 3.81 -9.69
CA ILE A 81 -0.04 2.53 -8.99
C ILE A 81 0.16 1.43 -10.03
N ALA A 82 1.25 0.68 -9.89
CA ALA A 82 1.57 -0.43 -10.77
C ALA A 82 1.63 -1.76 -9.99
N LEU A 83 1.13 -2.83 -10.59
CA LEU A 83 1.30 -4.22 -10.10
C LEU A 83 1.82 -5.08 -11.25
N GLY A 84 2.90 -5.83 -11.01
CA GLY A 84 3.49 -6.71 -12.03
C GLY A 84 4.03 -6.00 -13.27
N GLY A 85 4.40 -4.71 -13.16
CA GLY A 85 4.93 -3.92 -14.28
C GLY A 85 3.87 -3.29 -15.18
N VAL A 86 2.58 -3.40 -14.83
CA VAL A 86 1.46 -2.73 -15.52
C VAL A 86 0.85 -1.68 -14.60
N ASP A 87 0.63 -0.48 -15.14
CA ASP A 87 -0.07 0.60 -14.45
C ASP A 87 -1.56 0.25 -14.29
N LEU A 88 -2.02 0.16 -13.04
CA LEU A 88 -3.42 -0.01 -12.70
C LEU A 88 -4.14 1.33 -12.55
N ILE A 89 -3.43 2.32 -12.01
CA ILE A 89 -3.92 3.69 -11.84
C ILE A 89 -2.84 4.62 -12.33
N ASN A 90 -3.21 5.59 -13.17
CA ASN A 90 -2.37 6.69 -13.60
C ASN A 90 -3.27 7.92 -13.73
N GLN A 91 -3.20 8.83 -12.75
CA GLN A 91 -4.13 9.94 -12.60
C GLN A 91 -3.39 11.22 -12.22
N THR A 92 -3.84 12.33 -12.78
CA THR A 92 -3.45 13.67 -12.31
C THR A 92 -4.64 14.29 -11.60
N LEU A 93 -4.43 14.74 -10.37
CA LEU A 93 -5.47 15.32 -9.53
C LEU A 93 -5.01 16.67 -8.98
N ASP A 94 -5.95 17.59 -8.82
CA ASP A 94 -5.66 18.91 -8.26
C ASP A 94 -5.46 18.79 -6.74
N PHE A 95 -4.27 19.21 -6.27
CA PHE A 95 -3.86 19.07 -4.87
C PHE A 95 -4.76 19.90 -3.95
N CYS A 96 -5.06 21.14 -4.32
CA CYS A 96 -5.78 22.08 -3.45
C CYS A 96 -7.25 21.71 -3.26
N SER A 97 -7.91 21.22 -4.30
CA SER A 97 -9.32 20.85 -4.26
C SER A 97 -9.56 19.42 -3.81
N LYS A 98 -8.60 18.50 -4.02
CA LYS A 98 -8.78 17.07 -3.69
C LYS A 98 -8.01 16.63 -2.46
N LEU A 99 -6.78 17.10 -2.26
CA LEU A 99 -5.89 16.60 -1.21
C LEU A 99 -5.84 17.52 0.00
N ALA A 100 -5.63 18.82 -0.18
CA ALA A 100 -5.48 19.77 0.93
C ALA A 100 -6.60 19.64 1.99
N PRO A 101 -7.89 19.52 1.63
CA PRO A 101 -8.97 19.33 2.62
C PRO A 101 -8.85 18.01 3.40
N GLN A 102 -8.34 16.93 2.77
CA GLN A 102 -8.13 15.64 3.43
C GLN A 102 -6.98 15.70 4.46
N LEU A 103 -6.04 16.62 4.24
CA LEU A 103 -4.91 16.92 5.11
C LEU A 103 -5.21 18.02 6.14
N GLY A 104 -6.44 18.57 6.15
CA GLY A 104 -6.82 19.69 7.02
C GLY A 104 -6.12 21.01 6.65
N GLN A 105 -5.68 21.15 5.40
CA GLN A 105 -5.00 22.32 4.88
C GLN A 105 -5.91 23.09 3.89
N THR A 106 -5.70 24.39 3.79
CA THR A 106 -6.30 25.24 2.76
C THR A 106 -5.20 25.84 1.91
N CYS A 107 -5.41 25.90 0.60
CA CYS A 107 -4.47 26.60 -0.28
C CYS A 107 -4.64 28.12 -0.17
N PRO A 108 -3.55 28.90 -0.35
CA PRO A 108 -2.17 28.42 -0.52
C PRO A 108 -1.61 27.82 0.78
N VAL A 109 -0.93 26.67 0.68
CA VAL A 109 -0.31 26.03 1.85
C VAL A 109 0.99 26.75 2.15
N ALA A 110 1.13 27.26 3.37
CA ALA A 110 2.32 28.02 3.77
C ALA A 110 3.59 27.15 3.84
N ALA A 111 4.75 27.81 3.69
CA ALA A 111 6.04 27.18 3.94
C ALA A 111 6.18 26.79 5.42
N GLY A 112 7.03 25.80 5.70
CA GLY A 112 7.32 25.34 7.05
C GLY A 112 7.11 23.83 7.26
N PRO A 113 7.10 23.37 8.52
CA PRO A 113 6.99 21.95 8.84
C PRO A 113 5.59 21.41 8.53
N VAL A 114 5.55 20.21 7.94
CA VAL A 114 4.33 19.48 7.60
C VAL A 114 4.35 18.14 8.32
N ASN A 115 3.32 17.90 9.13
CA ASN A 115 3.12 16.62 9.81
C ASN A 115 1.72 16.12 9.48
N LEU A 116 1.63 14.88 9.01
CA LEU A 116 0.37 14.22 8.72
C LEU A 116 0.27 12.95 9.55
N HIS A 117 -0.86 12.78 10.23
CA HIS A 117 -1.27 11.52 10.81
C HIS A 117 -2.67 11.20 10.27
N LYS A 118 -2.78 10.16 9.44
CA LYS A 118 -4.03 9.84 8.76
C LYS A 118 -4.31 8.35 8.72
N SER A 119 -5.48 7.98 9.20
CA SER A 119 -6.04 6.63 9.08
C SER A 119 -6.91 6.54 7.83
N LEU A 120 -6.74 5.46 7.07
CA LEU A 120 -7.39 5.19 5.80
C LEU A 120 -7.79 3.72 5.74
N GLN A 121 -8.92 3.40 5.10
CA GLN A 121 -9.29 2.00 4.87
C GLN A 121 -8.51 1.42 3.70
N PHE A 122 -7.81 0.31 3.95
CA PHE A 122 -7.17 -0.44 2.87
C PHE A 122 -8.21 -1.34 2.17
N PRO A 123 -8.30 -1.33 0.83
CA PRO A 123 -9.30 -2.12 0.11
C PRO A 123 -9.24 -3.62 0.46
N SER A 124 -10.39 -4.25 0.65
CA SER A 124 -10.50 -5.68 0.97
C SER A 124 -10.33 -6.60 -0.23
N GLY A 125 -10.45 -6.07 -1.45
CA GLY A 125 -10.32 -6.83 -2.69
C GLY A 125 -9.47 -6.10 -3.72
N LEU A 126 -8.19 -6.45 -3.79
CA LEU A 126 -7.42 -6.24 -5.03
C LEU A 126 -7.90 -7.33 -5.99
N ARG A 127 -8.80 -6.98 -6.93
CA ARG A 127 -9.24 -7.89 -7.99
C ARG A 127 -8.00 -8.37 -8.74
N LYS A 128 -7.73 -9.68 -8.67
CA LYS A 128 -6.71 -10.36 -9.48
C LYS A 128 -7.05 -10.29 -10.95
#